data_AF-A0A496UI94-F1
#
_entry.id   AF-A0A496UI94-F1
#
_cell.length_a   1.000
_cell.length_b   1.000
_cell.length_c   1.000
_cell.angle_alpha   90.00
_cell.angle_beta   90.00
_cell.angle_gamma   90.00
#
_symmetry.space_group_name_H-M   'P 1'
#
loop_
_entity.id
_entity.type
_entity.pdbx_description
1 polymer ?
#
loop_
_entity_poly.entity_id
_entity_poly.type
_entity_poly.pdbx_seq_one_letter_code
_entity_poly.pdbx_strand_id
1 'polypeptide(L)'
;MTGLEYVRREKLDFQIISCLYRGNSDRLVEMAAFARQAGAGSLKINIINGIARSDQMNMAGELLTVPEVLSVYSDFKRELTDLDDFRVFFDIPPAFKSLKEIRTNGFGTCGILNILGVLHNGHAGLCGIGLHIKELDFGDLRTLGIKQIWEENTVLNSIREKLPRNLEGICGRCALRFYCLGKCIANTYNNTQSLFGAYNFCQDAYNRGLFPETWIVN
;
A
#
# COMPACT_ATOMS: atom_id res chain seq x y z
N MET A 1 -17.20 5.05 26.73
CA MET A 1 -16.16 4.03 26.51
C MET A 1 -15.81 4.02 25.03
N THR A 2 -14.58 4.37 24.66
CA THR A 2 -14.15 4.40 23.25
C THR A 2 -13.97 2.98 22.70
N GLY A 3 -14.00 2.79 21.37
CA GLY A 3 -13.76 1.47 20.76
C GLY A 3 -12.40 0.87 21.17
N LEU A 4 -11.40 1.73 21.37
CA LEU A 4 -10.07 1.33 21.85
C LEU A 4 -10.11 0.79 23.29
N GLU A 5 -10.87 1.43 24.19
CA GLU A 5 -11.02 0.96 25.57
C GLU A 5 -11.65 -0.44 25.63
N TYR A 6 -12.61 -0.73 24.75
CA TYR A 6 -13.21 -2.06 24.65
C TYR A 6 -12.18 -3.12 24.23
N VAL A 7 -11.44 -2.88 23.14
CA VAL A 7 -10.42 -3.82 22.64
C VAL A 7 -9.38 -4.13 23.71
N ARG A 8 -8.95 -3.11 24.47
CA ARG A 8 -8.01 -3.27 25.58
C ARG A 8 -8.59 -4.09 26.73
N ARG A 9 -9.84 -3.82 27.13
CA ARG A 9 -10.52 -4.54 28.22
C ARG A 9 -10.65 -6.04 27.90
N GLU A 10 -10.97 -6.35 26.65
CA GLU A 10 -11.10 -7.74 26.17
C GLU A 10 -9.75 -8.40 25.86
N LYS A 11 -8.62 -7.70 26.05
CA LYS A 11 -7.24 -8.19 25.80
C LYS A 11 -7.07 -8.75 24.38
N LEU A 12 -7.71 -8.13 23.41
CA LEU A 12 -7.55 -8.50 22.01
C LEU A 12 -6.28 -7.86 21.45
N ASP A 13 -5.52 -8.63 20.67
CA ASP A 13 -4.42 -8.07 19.88
C ASP A 13 -4.97 -7.16 18.78
N PHE A 14 -4.36 -5.99 18.61
CA PHE A 14 -4.80 -5.03 17.61
C PHE A 14 -3.65 -4.23 16.99
N GLN A 15 -3.90 -3.67 15.81
CA GLN A 15 -3.01 -2.75 15.11
C GLN A 15 -3.72 -1.41 14.97
N ILE A 16 -3.00 -0.32 15.17
CA ILE A 16 -3.47 1.02 14.79
C ILE A 16 -2.98 1.31 13.38
N ILE A 17 -3.89 1.79 12.52
CA ILE A 17 -3.58 2.19 11.16
C ILE A 17 -3.87 3.69 11.04
N SER A 18 -2.88 4.47 10.65
CA SER A 18 -2.99 5.90 10.38
C SER A 18 -2.73 6.18 8.90
N CYS A 19 -3.44 7.14 8.33
CA CYS A 19 -3.20 7.62 6.97
C CYS A 19 -2.42 8.93 7.03
N LEU A 20 -1.32 8.99 6.28
CA LEU A 20 -0.49 10.19 6.16
C LEU A 20 -1.15 11.20 5.23
N TYR A 21 -1.35 12.41 5.73
CA TYR A 21 -1.77 13.59 4.98
C TYR A 21 -1.06 14.82 5.54
N ARG A 22 -1.18 15.96 4.86
CA ARG A 22 -0.39 17.15 5.15
C ARG A 22 -0.58 17.68 6.58
N GLY A 23 -1.78 17.52 7.15
CA GLY A 23 -2.10 18.02 8.49
C GLY A 23 -1.63 17.12 9.64
N ASN A 24 -1.00 15.97 9.36
CA ASN A 24 -0.46 15.08 10.40
C ASN A 24 0.99 14.62 10.15
N SER A 25 1.68 15.18 9.14
CA SER A 25 3.00 14.70 8.74
C SER A 25 4.10 14.95 9.77
N ASP A 26 3.93 15.95 10.62
CA ASP A 26 4.82 16.33 11.72
C ASP A 26 4.52 15.59 13.05
N ARG A 27 3.44 14.79 13.10
CA ARG A 27 2.97 14.14 14.34
C ARG A 27 3.11 12.62 14.34
N LEU A 28 3.89 12.06 13.42
CA LEU A 28 4.03 10.61 13.27
C LEU A 28 4.72 9.95 14.48
N VAL A 29 5.69 10.63 15.11
CA VAL A 29 6.35 10.14 16.33
C VAL A 29 5.36 10.12 17.50
N GLU A 30 4.55 11.16 17.66
CA GLU A 30 3.46 11.18 18.66
C GLU A 30 2.44 10.05 18.40
N MET A 31 2.11 9.79 17.13
CA MET A 31 1.22 8.67 16.77
C MET A 31 1.83 7.31 17.13
N ALA A 32 3.13 7.12 16.93
CA ALA A 32 3.83 5.90 17.34
C ALA A 32 3.84 5.72 18.87
N ALA A 33 4.11 6.80 19.61
CA ALA A 33 4.03 6.80 21.08
C ALA A 33 2.61 6.50 21.57
N PHE A 34 1.59 7.14 20.98
CA PHE A 34 0.19 6.88 21.28
C PHE A 34 -0.17 5.41 21.03
N ALA A 35 0.21 4.85 19.88
CA ALA A 35 -0.13 3.47 19.54
C ALA A 35 0.52 2.46 20.50
N ARG A 36 1.77 2.71 20.90
CA ARG A 36 2.45 1.92 21.93
C ARG A 36 1.76 2.03 23.29
N GLN A 37 1.46 3.24 23.75
CA GLN A 37 0.78 3.48 25.04
C GLN A 37 -0.64 2.90 25.08
N ALA A 38 -1.32 2.87 23.94
CA ALA A 38 -2.60 2.21 23.78
C ALA A 38 -2.51 0.68 23.95
N GLY A 39 -1.31 0.09 23.84
CA GLY A 39 -1.11 -1.35 23.88
C GLY A 39 -1.32 -2.05 22.53
N ALA A 40 -1.23 -1.31 21.42
CA ALA A 40 -1.28 -1.93 20.10
C ALA A 40 -0.07 -2.85 19.90
N GLY A 41 -0.22 -3.90 19.09
CA GLY A 41 0.90 -4.77 18.70
C GLY A 41 1.76 -4.19 17.58
N SER A 42 1.26 -3.13 16.90
CA SER A 42 1.99 -2.37 15.87
C SER A 42 1.23 -1.10 15.44
N LEU A 43 1.95 -0.19 14.78
CA LEU A 43 1.42 0.94 14.02
C LEU A 43 1.68 0.73 12.52
N LYS A 44 0.68 0.96 11.67
CA LYS A 44 0.85 1.07 10.22
C LYS A 44 0.52 2.49 9.75
N ILE A 45 1.43 3.10 9.00
CA ILE A 45 1.26 4.42 8.38
C ILE A 45 1.08 4.20 6.88
N ASN A 46 -0.13 4.43 6.36
CA ASN A 46 -0.44 4.32 4.94
C ASN A 46 -0.28 5.67 4.24
N ILE A 47 0.31 5.68 3.05
CA ILE A 47 0.27 6.86 2.17
C ILE A 47 -1.10 6.89 1.48
N ILE A 48 -1.74 8.05 1.44
CA ILE A 48 -2.98 8.23 0.70
C ILE A 48 -2.64 8.38 -0.78
N ASN A 49 -3.21 7.50 -1.61
CA ASN A 49 -2.84 7.34 -3.01
C ASN A 49 -3.67 8.17 -4.01
N GLY A 50 -4.49 9.12 -3.53
CA GLY A 50 -5.30 10.01 -4.38
C GLY A 50 -6.23 9.28 -5.34
N ILE A 51 -6.88 8.22 -4.86
CA ILE A 51 -7.88 7.45 -5.62
C ILE A 51 -9.20 7.40 -4.86
N ALA A 52 -10.29 7.36 -5.61
CA ALA A 52 -11.65 7.13 -5.14
C ALA A 52 -12.02 8.17 -4.07
N ARG A 53 -12.27 7.73 -2.83
CA ARG A 53 -12.68 8.64 -1.74
C ARG A 53 -11.62 9.68 -1.36
N SER A 54 -10.36 9.49 -1.78
CA SER A 54 -9.28 10.45 -1.50
C SER A 54 -9.07 11.51 -2.58
N ASP A 55 -9.85 11.48 -3.67
CA ASP A 55 -9.76 12.49 -4.75
C ASP A 55 -10.11 13.90 -4.24
N GLN A 56 -11.07 13.99 -3.32
CA GLN A 56 -11.45 15.25 -2.68
C GLN A 56 -10.31 15.86 -1.87
N MET A 57 -9.55 15.03 -1.14
CA MET A 57 -8.37 15.47 -0.39
C MET A 57 -7.26 15.96 -1.33
N ASN A 58 -7.12 15.33 -2.50
CA ASN A 58 -6.18 15.77 -3.51
C ASN A 58 -6.55 17.17 -4.05
N MET A 59 -7.82 17.39 -4.36
CA MET A 59 -8.33 18.70 -4.80
C MET A 59 -8.16 19.79 -3.72
N ALA A 60 -8.27 19.41 -2.44
CA ALA A 60 -8.06 20.30 -1.31
C ALA A 60 -6.57 20.55 -0.97
N GLY A 61 -5.62 19.91 -1.68
CA GLY A 61 -4.18 20.07 -1.43
C GLY A 61 -3.68 19.37 -0.16
N GLU A 62 -4.46 18.44 0.39
CA GLU A 62 -4.17 17.76 1.66
C GLU A 62 -3.22 16.57 1.49
N LEU A 63 -2.99 16.11 0.26
CA LEU A 63 -2.08 15.00 -0.03
C LEU A 63 -0.64 15.49 -0.16
N LEU A 64 0.31 14.64 0.25
CA LEU A 64 1.74 14.90 0.07
C LEU A 64 2.19 14.45 -1.33
N THR A 65 3.08 15.23 -1.91
CA THR A 65 3.84 14.85 -3.10
C THR A 65 4.89 13.78 -2.77
N VAL A 66 5.45 13.11 -3.79
CA VAL A 66 6.49 12.10 -3.59
C VAL A 66 7.70 12.63 -2.80
N PRO A 67 8.30 13.80 -3.13
CA PRO A 67 9.41 14.35 -2.35
C PRO A 67 9.04 14.61 -0.87
N GLU A 68 7.83 15.11 -0.62
CA GLU A 68 7.35 15.38 0.74
C GLU A 68 7.19 14.08 1.54
N VAL A 69 6.63 13.02 0.94
CA VAL A 69 6.57 11.71 1.59
C VAL A 69 7.96 11.16 1.89
N LEU A 70 8.91 11.29 0.95
CA LEU A 70 10.29 10.85 1.17
C LEU A 70 10.98 11.62 2.30
N SER A 71 10.76 12.94 2.41
CA SER A 71 11.25 13.76 3.51
C SER A 71 10.66 13.29 4.84
N VAL A 72 9.33 13.19 4.92
CA VAL A 72 8.62 12.75 6.12
C VAL A 72 9.07 11.37 6.57
N TYR A 73 9.26 10.44 5.62
CA TYR A 73 9.78 9.12 5.92
C TYR A 73 11.20 9.19 6.51
N SER A 74 12.10 9.96 5.91
CA SER A 74 13.48 10.14 6.39
C SER A 74 13.53 10.76 7.79
N ASP A 75 12.76 11.83 8.01
CA ASP A 75 12.68 12.54 9.29
C ASP A 75 12.09 11.64 10.38
N PHE A 76 10.98 10.96 10.07
CA PHE A 76 10.36 9.99 10.97
C PHE A 76 11.32 8.87 11.37
N LYS A 77 12.10 8.33 10.42
CA LYS A 77 13.10 7.29 10.70
C LYS A 77 14.23 7.78 11.60
N ARG A 78 14.64 9.04 11.48
CA ARG A 78 15.68 9.65 12.30
C ARG A 78 15.21 9.91 13.73
N GLU A 79 13.95 10.28 13.90
CA GLU A 79 13.36 10.63 15.21
C GLU A 79 12.83 9.42 15.97
N LEU A 80 12.52 8.32 15.29
CA LEU A 80 12.05 7.07 15.89
C LEU A 80 13.22 6.27 16.52
N THR A 81 13.90 6.83 17.53
CA THR A 81 15.02 6.17 18.22
C THR A 81 14.61 5.43 19.50
N ASP A 82 13.55 5.90 20.18
CA ASP A 82 13.19 5.42 21.53
C ASP A 82 12.09 4.34 21.51
N LEU A 83 11.73 3.87 20.32
CA LEU A 83 10.64 2.92 20.08
C LEU A 83 11.11 1.62 19.38
N ASP A 84 12.39 1.25 19.54
CA ASP A 84 12.99 0.09 18.87
C ASP A 84 12.24 -1.24 19.09
N ASP A 85 11.58 -1.42 20.24
CA ASP A 85 10.79 -2.61 20.57
C ASP A 85 9.35 -2.58 20.02
N PHE A 86 8.92 -1.47 19.42
CA PHE A 86 7.56 -1.30 18.88
C PHE A 86 7.55 -1.33 17.36
N ARG A 87 6.75 -2.25 16.78
CA ARG A 87 6.70 -2.45 15.33
C ARG A 87 5.94 -1.31 14.64
N VAL A 88 6.66 -0.54 13.83
CA VAL A 88 6.08 0.47 12.94
C VAL A 88 6.29 0.11 11.47
N PHE A 89 5.21 0.13 10.71
CA PHE A 89 5.19 -0.14 9.27
C PHE A 89 4.84 1.15 8.51
N PHE A 90 5.83 1.77 7.87
CA PHE A 90 5.59 2.88 6.95
C PHE A 90 5.39 2.32 5.52
N ASP A 91 4.25 2.62 4.90
CA ASP A 91 3.82 2.05 3.63
C ASP A 91 4.50 2.71 2.41
N ILE A 92 5.83 2.67 2.36
CA ILE A 92 6.64 3.19 1.25
C ILE A 92 7.09 2.05 0.31
N PRO A 93 7.34 2.28 -0.99
CA PRO A 93 7.86 1.23 -1.86
C PRO A 93 9.19 0.65 -1.34
N PRO A 94 9.42 -0.68 -1.48
CA PRO A 94 10.60 -1.33 -0.93
C PRO A 94 11.94 -0.74 -1.39
N ALA A 95 11.99 -0.14 -2.58
CA ALA A 95 13.18 0.51 -3.10
C ALA A 95 13.74 1.59 -2.17
N PHE A 96 12.88 2.25 -1.37
CA PHE A 96 13.25 3.32 -0.45
C PHE A 96 13.48 2.84 1.01
N LYS A 97 13.27 1.54 1.28
CA LYS A 97 13.47 0.97 2.61
C LYS A 97 14.92 0.57 2.81
N SER A 98 15.42 0.66 4.04
CA SER A 98 16.72 0.07 4.36
C SER A 98 16.65 -1.46 4.31
N LEU A 99 17.79 -2.12 4.07
CA LEU A 99 17.87 -3.59 4.12
C LEU A 99 17.50 -4.14 5.50
N LYS A 100 17.82 -3.41 6.59
CA LYS A 100 17.42 -3.76 7.96
C LYS A 100 15.90 -3.85 8.07
N GLU A 101 15.17 -2.88 7.49
CA GLU A 101 13.71 -2.87 7.50
C GLU A 101 13.12 -3.99 6.66
N ILE A 102 13.64 -4.22 5.45
CA ILE A 102 13.19 -5.32 4.60
C ILE A 102 13.41 -6.67 5.30
N ARG A 103 14.55 -6.87 5.96
CA ARG A 103 14.85 -8.09 6.71
C ARG A 103 13.90 -8.29 7.90
N THR A 104 13.54 -7.20 8.58
CA THR A 104 12.74 -7.26 9.83
C THR A 104 11.24 -7.36 9.54
N ASN A 105 10.75 -6.58 8.58
CA ASN A 105 9.33 -6.36 8.32
C ASN A 105 8.87 -6.92 6.97
N GLY A 106 9.79 -7.48 6.17
CA GLY A 106 9.52 -7.88 4.80
C GLY A 106 9.34 -6.69 3.85
N PHE A 107 8.90 -6.99 2.63
CA PHE A 107 8.69 -5.98 1.59
C PHE A 107 7.44 -5.11 1.85
N GLY A 108 6.45 -5.59 2.60
CA GLY A 108 5.21 -4.85 2.88
C GLY A 108 4.38 -4.64 1.61
N THR A 109 4.14 -5.73 0.88
CA THR A 109 3.46 -5.76 -0.41
C THR A 109 2.07 -6.38 -0.29
N CYS A 110 1.18 -6.01 -1.20
CA CYS A 110 -0.12 -6.66 -1.32
C CYS A 110 0.09 -8.11 -1.78
N GLY A 111 -0.70 -9.04 -1.24
CA GLY A 111 -0.74 -10.44 -1.70
C GLY A 111 -1.45 -10.60 -3.04
N ILE A 112 -1.11 -9.78 -4.04
CA ILE A 112 -1.87 -9.60 -5.30
C ILE A 112 -2.09 -10.91 -6.07
N LEU A 113 -1.19 -11.88 -5.95
CA LEU A 113 -1.32 -13.19 -6.60
C LEU A 113 -2.33 -14.12 -5.91
N ASN A 114 -2.68 -13.82 -4.65
CA ASN A 114 -3.40 -14.70 -3.73
C ASN A 114 -4.53 -13.96 -2.99
N ILE A 115 -5.07 -12.88 -3.56
CA ILE A 115 -6.12 -12.07 -2.94
C ILE A 115 -7.34 -11.95 -3.86
N LEU A 116 -8.52 -12.07 -3.27
CA LEU A 116 -9.80 -11.79 -3.89
C LEU A 116 -10.62 -10.94 -2.92
N GLY A 117 -11.07 -9.77 -3.35
CA GLY A 117 -11.97 -8.93 -2.57
C GLY A 117 -13.40 -9.46 -2.62
N VAL A 118 -14.07 -9.52 -1.48
CA VAL A 118 -15.52 -9.73 -1.38
C VAL A 118 -16.15 -8.40 -0.99
N LEU A 119 -16.93 -7.83 -1.90
CA LEU A 119 -17.51 -6.50 -1.76
C LEU A 119 -18.86 -6.56 -1.04
N HIS A 120 -19.29 -5.44 -0.45
CA HIS A 120 -20.51 -5.39 0.36
C HIS A 120 -21.80 -5.69 -0.43
N ASN A 121 -21.78 -5.57 -1.76
CA ASN A 121 -22.88 -5.91 -2.65
C ASN A 121 -22.92 -7.40 -3.05
N GLY A 122 -22.00 -8.22 -2.52
CA GLY A 122 -21.85 -9.63 -2.86
C GLY A 122 -21.00 -9.90 -4.10
N HIS A 123 -20.41 -8.87 -4.71
CA HIS A 123 -19.52 -9.06 -5.85
C HIS A 123 -18.10 -9.43 -5.40
N ALA A 124 -17.37 -10.11 -6.28
CA ALA A 124 -15.94 -10.23 -6.18
C ALA A 124 -15.26 -9.01 -6.86
N GLY A 125 -14.06 -8.66 -6.41
CA GLY A 125 -13.23 -7.67 -7.10
C GLY A 125 -11.76 -7.86 -6.80
N LEU A 126 -10.89 -7.13 -7.51
CA LEU A 126 -9.44 -7.21 -7.27
C LEU A 126 -9.08 -6.85 -5.82
N CYS A 127 -9.73 -5.81 -5.31
CA CYS A 127 -9.80 -5.42 -3.92
C CYS A 127 -11.03 -4.50 -3.76
N GLY A 128 -11.09 -3.67 -2.71
CA GLY A 128 -12.15 -2.67 -2.55
C GLY A 128 -12.30 -1.70 -3.74
N ILE A 129 -11.30 -1.59 -4.61
CA ILE A 129 -11.35 -0.76 -5.84
C ILE A 129 -12.42 -1.23 -6.83
N GLY A 130 -12.83 -2.50 -6.81
CA GLY A 130 -13.86 -3.02 -7.72
C GLY A 130 -15.21 -2.32 -7.57
N LEU A 131 -15.46 -1.64 -6.45
CA LEU A 131 -16.64 -0.77 -6.28
C LEU A 131 -16.62 0.49 -7.15
N HIS A 132 -15.44 0.88 -7.64
CA HIS A 132 -15.22 2.13 -8.36
C HIS A 132 -14.72 1.91 -9.79
N ILE A 133 -14.07 0.78 -10.07
CA ILE A 133 -13.53 0.43 -11.38
C ILE A 133 -14.18 -0.86 -11.87
N LYS A 134 -15.03 -0.73 -12.90
CA LYS A 134 -15.85 -1.82 -13.43
C LYS A 134 -14.99 -2.98 -13.95
N GLU A 135 -13.85 -2.70 -14.55
CA GLU A 135 -12.90 -3.68 -15.06
C GLU A 135 -12.24 -4.51 -13.95
N LEU A 136 -12.31 -4.04 -12.70
CA LEU A 136 -11.81 -4.70 -11.51
C LEU A 136 -12.94 -5.23 -10.61
N ASP A 137 -14.20 -5.14 -11.04
CA ASP A 137 -15.35 -5.88 -10.52
C ASP A 137 -15.44 -7.20 -11.30
N PHE A 138 -15.40 -8.32 -10.58
CA PHE A 138 -15.36 -9.65 -11.15
C PHE A 138 -16.73 -10.34 -11.14
N GLY A 139 -17.78 -9.65 -10.71
CA GLY A 139 -19.16 -10.12 -10.78
C GLY A 139 -19.69 -10.73 -9.48
N ASP A 140 -20.97 -11.09 -9.50
CA ASP A 140 -21.72 -11.56 -8.33
C ASP A 140 -21.31 -12.98 -7.92
N LEU A 141 -20.82 -13.10 -6.68
CA LEU A 141 -20.38 -14.39 -6.13
C LEU A 141 -21.53 -15.37 -5.90
N ARG A 142 -22.77 -14.90 -5.77
CA ARG A 142 -23.95 -15.74 -5.53
C ARG A 142 -24.38 -16.49 -6.79
N THR A 143 -24.03 -15.97 -7.96
CA THR A 143 -24.39 -16.56 -9.26
C THR A 143 -23.23 -17.32 -9.87
N LEU A 144 -22.01 -16.78 -9.83
CA LEU A 144 -20.82 -17.38 -10.44
C LEU A 144 -20.08 -18.34 -9.49
N GLY A 145 -20.09 -18.04 -8.19
CA GLY A 145 -19.30 -18.76 -7.19
C GLY A 145 -17.81 -18.38 -7.19
N ILE A 146 -17.18 -18.54 -6.02
CA ILE A 146 -15.77 -18.14 -5.80
C ILE A 146 -14.81 -18.90 -6.72
N LYS A 147 -15.00 -20.22 -6.91
CA LYS A 147 -14.09 -21.07 -7.69
C LYS A 147 -14.01 -20.60 -9.14
N GLN A 148 -15.16 -20.36 -9.77
CA GLN A 148 -15.21 -19.91 -11.15
C GLN A 148 -14.51 -18.57 -11.31
N ILE A 149 -14.85 -17.57 -10.48
CA ILE A 149 -14.19 -16.27 -10.53
C ILE A 149 -12.68 -16.40 -10.30
N TRP A 150 -12.26 -17.17 -9.29
CA TRP A 150 -10.85 -17.31 -8.95
C TRP A 150 -10.03 -17.96 -10.05
N GLU A 151 -10.56 -18.98 -10.72
CA GLU A 151 -9.83 -19.79 -11.72
C GLU A 151 -9.96 -19.24 -13.16
N GLU A 152 -11.10 -18.63 -13.51
CA GLU A 152 -11.43 -18.29 -14.90
C GLU A 152 -11.36 -16.79 -15.20
N ASN A 153 -11.33 -15.91 -14.19
CA ASN A 153 -11.30 -14.47 -14.42
C ASN A 153 -10.03 -14.04 -15.16
N THR A 154 -10.22 -13.37 -16.30
CA THR A 154 -9.15 -12.98 -17.22
C THR A 154 -8.17 -11.97 -16.62
N VAL A 155 -8.62 -11.07 -15.75
CA VAL A 155 -7.76 -10.09 -15.06
C VAL A 155 -6.86 -10.81 -14.06
N LEU A 156 -7.43 -11.68 -13.23
CA LEU A 156 -6.66 -12.47 -12.26
C LEU A 156 -5.62 -13.36 -12.96
N ASN A 157 -6.01 -14.06 -14.03
CA ASN A 157 -5.11 -14.91 -14.80
C ASN A 157 -4.00 -14.09 -15.47
N SER A 158 -4.34 -12.94 -16.08
CA SER A 158 -3.34 -12.02 -16.65
C SER A 158 -2.33 -11.55 -15.59
N ILE A 159 -2.77 -11.21 -14.38
CA ILE A 159 -1.90 -10.83 -13.26
C ILE A 159 -0.95 -11.98 -12.89
N ARG A 160 -1.47 -13.20 -12.72
CA ARG A 160 -0.67 -14.37 -12.31
C ARG A 160 0.36 -14.78 -13.35
N GLU A 161 0.02 -14.68 -14.64
CA GLU A 161 0.88 -15.08 -15.74
C GLU A 161 1.98 -14.04 -16.02
N LYS A 162 1.65 -12.75 -15.93
CA LYS A 162 2.51 -11.67 -16.46
C LYS A 162 3.28 -10.93 -15.37
N LEU A 163 2.81 -10.90 -14.12
CA LEU A 163 3.62 -10.32 -13.05
C LEU A 163 4.78 -11.25 -12.64
N PRO A 164 5.94 -10.69 -12.29
CA PRO A 164 6.34 -9.28 -12.41
C PRO A 164 7.02 -8.95 -13.76
N ARG A 165 7.15 -9.94 -14.66
CA ARG A 165 8.01 -9.85 -15.85
C ARG A 165 7.55 -8.80 -16.86
N ASN A 166 6.25 -8.53 -16.90
CA ASN A 166 5.66 -7.56 -17.81
C ASN A 166 5.52 -6.16 -17.20
N LEU A 167 6.03 -5.92 -15.98
CA LEU A 167 6.01 -4.58 -15.40
C LEU A 167 6.73 -3.59 -16.32
N GLU A 168 6.15 -2.40 -16.47
CA GLU A 168 6.62 -1.33 -17.34
C GLU A 168 7.31 -0.22 -16.54
N GLY A 169 7.89 0.75 -17.25
CA GLY A 169 8.53 1.94 -16.68
C GLY A 169 9.64 1.61 -15.67
N ILE A 170 9.74 2.40 -14.60
CA ILE A 170 10.75 2.14 -13.56
C ILE A 170 10.53 0.83 -12.81
N CYS A 171 9.28 0.38 -12.67
CA CYS A 171 8.98 -0.89 -12.00
C CYS A 171 9.50 -2.08 -12.80
N GLY A 172 9.42 -2.02 -14.13
CA GLY A 172 10.03 -3.01 -15.04
C GLY A 172 11.54 -3.09 -14.92
N ARG A 173 12.20 -1.97 -14.64
CA ARG A 173 13.66 -1.87 -14.49
C ARG A 173 14.16 -1.99 -13.05
N CYS A 174 13.29 -2.37 -12.11
CA CYS A 174 13.67 -2.46 -10.70
C CYS A 174 14.13 -3.88 -10.34
N ALA A 175 15.32 -4.04 -9.75
CA ALA A 175 15.83 -5.32 -9.26
C ALA A 175 14.89 -5.98 -8.22
N LEU A 176 14.14 -5.17 -7.47
CA LEU A 176 13.18 -5.66 -6.46
C LEU A 176 11.82 -6.08 -7.05
N ARG A 177 11.61 -6.01 -8.38
CA ARG A 177 10.30 -6.26 -9.00
C ARG A 177 9.69 -7.62 -8.68
N PHE A 178 10.53 -8.65 -8.48
CA PHE A 178 10.08 -10.01 -8.11
C PHE A 178 9.60 -10.15 -6.67
N TYR A 179 9.95 -9.21 -5.80
CA TYR A 179 9.48 -9.17 -4.42
C TYR A 179 8.39 -8.12 -4.24
N CYS A 180 8.49 -7.00 -4.96
CA CYS A 180 7.57 -5.86 -4.88
C CYS A 180 6.26 -6.11 -5.64
N LEU A 181 6.33 -6.79 -6.79
CA LEU A 181 5.20 -7.08 -7.68
C LEU A 181 4.44 -5.82 -8.15
N GLY A 182 5.13 -4.67 -8.28
CA GLY A 182 4.50 -3.42 -8.73
C GLY A 182 3.71 -2.66 -7.65
N LYS A 183 3.91 -2.99 -6.36
CA LYS A 183 3.29 -2.36 -5.19
C LYS A 183 1.76 -2.45 -5.17
N CYS A 184 1.04 -1.52 -5.80
CA CYS A 184 -0.42 -1.46 -5.79
C CYS A 184 -0.96 -1.47 -7.21
N ILE A 185 -1.28 -2.66 -7.74
CA ILE A 185 -1.82 -2.83 -9.10
C ILE A 185 -3.14 -2.08 -9.30
N ALA A 186 -3.99 -2.03 -8.26
CA ALA A 186 -5.22 -1.24 -8.29
C ALA A 186 -4.95 0.25 -8.51
N ASN A 187 -3.94 0.81 -7.84
CA ASN A 187 -3.56 2.20 -8.02
C ASN A 187 -2.93 2.44 -9.40
N THR A 188 -2.06 1.53 -9.84
CA THR A 188 -1.50 1.60 -11.19
C THR A 188 -2.60 1.62 -12.24
N TYR A 189 -3.52 0.65 -12.20
CA TYR A 189 -4.60 0.54 -13.18
C TYR A 189 -5.50 1.79 -13.20
N ASN A 190 -5.86 2.33 -12.04
CA ASN A 190 -6.64 3.57 -11.96
C ASN A 190 -5.95 4.73 -12.71
N ASN A 191 -4.64 4.87 -12.55
CA ASN A 191 -3.89 5.99 -13.12
C ASN A 191 -3.48 5.80 -14.57
N THR A 192 -3.19 4.57 -14.99
CA THR A 192 -2.58 4.29 -16.30
C THR A 192 -3.46 3.48 -17.23
N GLN A 193 -4.56 2.93 -16.73
CA GLN A 193 -5.40 1.93 -17.41
C GLN A 193 -4.61 0.66 -17.82
N SER A 194 -3.44 0.43 -17.20
CA SER A 194 -2.60 -0.74 -17.40
C SER A 194 -2.40 -1.48 -16.07
N LEU A 195 -2.59 -2.81 -16.09
CA LEU A 195 -2.30 -3.67 -14.93
C LEU A 195 -0.79 -3.75 -14.65
N PHE A 196 0.04 -3.45 -15.65
CA PHE A 196 1.49 -3.63 -15.58
C PHE A 196 2.27 -2.32 -15.68
N GLY A 197 1.58 -1.18 -15.71
CA GLY A 197 2.21 0.13 -15.66
C GLY A 197 3.11 0.30 -14.43
N ALA A 198 3.99 1.30 -14.47
CA ALA A 198 4.77 1.66 -13.29
C ALA A 198 3.87 2.23 -12.18
N TYR A 199 4.12 1.85 -10.93
CA TYR A 199 3.47 2.48 -9.78
C TYR A 199 3.83 3.96 -9.75
N ASN A 200 2.82 4.83 -9.75
CA ASN A 200 2.98 6.27 -9.99
C ASN A 200 4.00 6.92 -9.05
N PHE A 201 4.01 6.55 -7.76
CA PHE A 201 5.00 7.04 -6.79
C PHE A 201 6.45 6.76 -7.24
N CYS A 202 6.72 5.53 -7.67
CA CYS A 202 8.06 5.15 -8.11
C CYS A 202 8.44 5.86 -9.41
N GLN A 203 7.49 5.98 -10.34
CA GLN A 203 7.75 6.63 -11.62
C GLN A 203 8.00 8.13 -11.45
N ASP A 204 7.21 8.82 -10.62
CA ASP A 204 7.44 10.23 -10.28
C ASP A 204 8.77 10.42 -9.54
N ALA A 205 9.11 9.54 -8.58
CA ALA A 205 10.42 9.56 -7.93
C ALA A 205 11.56 9.43 -8.96
N TYR A 206 11.44 8.53 -9.93
CA TYR A 206 12.45 8.35 -10.97
C TYR A 206 12.57 9.57 -11.88
N ASN A 207 11.45 10.11 -12.35
CA ASN A 207 11.43 11.30 -13.21
C ASN A 207 12.06 12.52 -12.52
N ARG A 208 12.03 12.57 -11.19
CA ARG A 208 12.63 13.62 -10.35
C ARG A 208 14.07 13.32 -9.90
N GLY A 209 14.66 12.19 -10.30
CA GLY A 209 16.00 11.78 -9.86
C GLY A 209 16.07 11.36 -8.38
N LEU A 210 14.94 10.98 -7.77
CA LEU A 210 14.83 10.57 -6.37
C LEU A 210 14.74 9.04 -6.18
N PHE A 211 14.51 8.28 -7.25
CA PHE A 211 14.47 6.82 -7.18
C PHE A 211 15.90 6.26 -7.01
N PRO A 212 16.17 5.33 -6.07
CA PRO A 212 17.53 4.85 -5.84
C PRO A 212 18.11 4.07 -7.02
N GLU A 213 19.18 4.60 -7.61
CA GLU A 213 19.85 4.02 -8.78
C GLU A 213 20.41 2.62 -8.53
N THR A 214 20.69 2.25 -7.28
CA THR A 214 21.17 0.91 -6.89
C THR A 214 20.18 -0.21 -7.23
N TRP A 215 18.89 0.12 -7.41
CA TRP A 215 17.86 -0.83 -7.83
C TRP A 215 17.59 -0.81 -9.35
N ILE A 216 18.31 0.06 -10.05
CA ILE A 216 18.54 0.21 -11.49
C ILE A 216 18.99 -1.04 -12.25
N VAL A 217 18.15 -1.80 -12.97
CA VAL A 217 18.63 -2.87 -13.87
C VAL A 217 18.23 -2.64 -15.31
N ASN A 218 19.12 -3.03 -16.24
CA ASN A 218 18.91 -3.00 -17.68
C ASN A 218 17.99 -4.13 -18.15
#